data_AF-A0AA51IBR3-F1
#
_entry.id   AF-A0AA51IBR3-F1
#
_cell.length_a   1.000
_cell.length_b   1.000
_cell.length_c   1.000
_cell.angle_alpha   90.00
_cell.angle_beta   90.00
_cell.angle_gamma   90.00
#
_symmetry.space_group_name_H-M   'P 1'
#
loop_
_entity.id
_entity.type
_entity.pdbx_description
1 polymer ?
#
loop_
_entity_poly.entity_id
_entity_poly.type
_entity_poly.pdbx_seq_one_letter_code
_entity_poly.pdbx_strand_id
1 'polypeptide(L)'
;AYVSCALGIRSIGYVMICFGVINAICSLLFGSAMKYIGRFPILVMGAALHLGLIVWLLIWKPNPESPTVFFVISGLWGVGDAVWQTQV
;
A
#
# COMPACT_ATOMS: atom_id res chain seq x y z
N ALA A 1 11.00 -8.14 -2.40
CA ALA A 1 12.41 -8.17 -2.87
C ALA A 1 13.10 -6.81 -2.74
N TYR A 2 12.45 -5.67 -3.05
CA TYR A 2 13.11 -4.36 -3.05
C TYR A 2 13.55 -3.87 -1.65
N VAL A 3 12.77 -4.12 -0.58
CA VAL A 3 13.12 -3.74 0.81
C VAL A 3 14.36 -4.49 1.31
N SER A 4 14.40 -5.81 1.12
CA SER A 4 15.51 -6.66 1.55
C SER A 4 16.81 -6.34 0.83
N CYS A 5 16.73 -5.90 -0.43
CA CYS A 5 17.88 -5.57 -1.27
C CYS A 5 18.55 -4.25 -0.86
N ALA A 6 17.79 -3.25 -0.41
CA ALA A 6 18.33 -1.94 -0.06
C ALA A 6 18.49 -1.70 1.45
N LEU A 7 17.52 -2.10 2.28
CA LEU A 7 17.50 -1.80 3.72
C LEU A 7 17.89 -3.00 4.61
N GLY A 8 18.12 -4.16 4.00
CA GLY A 8 18.44 -5.41 4.70
C GLY A 8 17.22 -6.08 5.36
N ILE A 9 17.42 -7.32 5.82
CA ILE A 9 16.35 -8.22 6.30
C ILE A 9 15.66 -7.69 7.57
N ARG A 10 16.41 -7.04 8.46
CA ARG A 10 15.91 -6.50 9.73
C ARG A 10 14.84 -5.41 9.56
N SER A 11 14.90 -4.67 8.44
CA SER A 11 13.97 -3.57 8.16
C SER A 11 12.64 -4.05 7.54
N ILE A 12 12.58 -5.29 7.06
CA ILE A 12 11.38 -5.86 6.43
C ILE A 12 10.21 -5.87 7.43
N GLY A 13 10.47 -6.28 8.67
CA GLY A 13 9.44 -6.35 9.71
C GLY A 13 8.78 -4.99 9.96
N TYR A 14 9.56 -3.91 10.06
CA TYR A 14 9.02 -2.56 10.25
C TYR A 14 8.16 -2.10 9.07
N VAL A 15 8.60 -2.36 7.85
CA VAL A 15 7.84 -2.02 6.63
C VAL A 15 6.54 -2.82 6.55
N MET A 16 6.55 -4.09 6.95
CA MET A 16 5.36 -4.94 7.04
C MET A 16 4.38 -4.47 8.14
N ILE A 17 4.88 -4.00 9.28
CA ILE A 17 4.03 -3.40 10.32
C ILE A 17 3.33 -2.15 9.79
N CYS A 18 4.06 -1.28 9.09
CA CYS A 18 3.48 -0.10 8.45
C CYS A 18 2.36 -0.47 7.47
N PHE A 19 2.63 -1.42 6.57
CA PHE A 19 1.61 -1.99 5.68
C PHE A 19 0.38 -2.48 6.47
N GLY A 20 0.58 -3.29 7.52
CA GLY A 20 -0.50 -3.86 8.31
C GLY A 20 -1.35 -2.80 9.02
N VAL A 21 -0.73 -1.78 9.61
CA VAL A 21 -1.44 -0.67 10.28
C VAL A 21 -2.28 0.12 9.29
N ILE A 22 -1.70 0.50 8.14
CA ILE A 22 -2.43 1.25 7.11
C ILE A 22 -3.57 0.41 6.53
N ASN A 23 -3.33 -0.87 6.25
CA ASN A 23 -4.36 -1.79 5.78
C ASN A 23 -5.53 -1.87 6.76
N ALA A 24 -5.26 -2.05 8.06
CA ALA A 24 -6.31 -2.13 9.08
C ALA A 24 -7.15 -0.86 9.17
N ILE A 25 -6.52 0.32 9.18
CA ILE A 25 -7.21 1.61 9.21
C ILE A 25 -8.06 1.79 7.96
N CYS A 26 -7.49 1.56 6.77
CA CYS A 26 -8.19 1.68 5.51
C CYS A 26 -9.35 0.70 5.38
N SER A 27 -9.22 -0.53 5.90
CA SER A 27 -10.31 -1.51 5.88
C SER A 27 -11.53 -1.05 6.70
N LEU A 28 -11.31 -0.43 7.86
CA LEU A 28 -12.38 0.17 8.66
C LEU A 28 -13.05 1.35 7.93
N LEU A 29 -12.24 2.21 7.30
CA LEU A 29 -12.71 3.39 6.57
C LEU A 29 -13.50 3.00 5.33
N PHE A 30 -12.97 2.15 4.45
CA PHE A 30 -13.61 1.75 3.20
C PHE A 30 -14.85 0.88 3.44
N GLY A 31 -14.85 0.04 4.48
CA GLY A 31 -16.04 -0.68 4.92
C GLY A 31 -17.20 0.24 5.29
N SER A 32 -16.92 1.38 5.95
CA SER A 32 -17.95 2.38 6.27
C SER A 32 -18.28 3.28 5.09
N ALA A 33 -17.28 3.72 4.32
CA ALA A 33 -17.43 4.62 3.19
C ALA A 33 -18.28 4.00 2.07
N MET A 34 -18.19 2.69 1.84
CA MET A 34 -19.01 1.98 0.86
C MET A 34 -20.51 2.26 1.01
N LYS A 35 -21.00 2.49 2.24
CA LYS A 35 -22.42 2.82 2.49
C LYS A 35 -22.86 4.16 1.88
N TYR A 36 -21.92 5.07 1.64
CA TYR A 36 -22.21 6.43 1.16
C TYR A 36 -21.87 6.62 -0.33
N ILE A 37 -20.71 6.12 -0.78
CA ILE A 37 -20.20 6.34 -2.15
C ILE A 37 -20.41 5.14 -3.08
N GLY A 38 -20.81 3.98 -2.54
CA GLY A 38 -20.93 2.74 -3.30
C GLY A 38 -19.59 2.07 -3.63
N ARG A 39 -19.66 0.84 -4.12
CA ARG A 39 -18.50 -0.05 -4.33
C ARG A 39 -17.61 0.36 -5.51
N PHE A 40 -18.22 0.77 -6.62
CA PHE A 40 -17.51 0.98 -7.89
C PHE A 40 -16.43 2.08 -7.82
N PRO A 41 -16.69 3.28 -7.25
CA PRO A 41 -15.65 4.32 -7.14
C PRO A 41 -14.46 3.88 -6.27
N ILE A 42 -14.71 3.14 -5.20
CA ILE A 42 -13.67 2.64 -4.29
C ILE A 42 -12.77 1.63 -5.02
N LEU A 43 -13.37 0.71 -5.78
CA LEU A 43 -12.62 -0.26 -6.59
C LEU A 43 -11.75 0.41 -7.66
N VAL A 44 -12.29 1.40 -8.39
CA VAL A 44 -11.53 2.14 -9.41
C VAL A 44 -10.34 2.87 -8.78
N MET A 45 -10.54 3.49 -7.61
CA MET A 45 -9.45 4.13 -6.86
C MET A 45 -8.37 3.12 -6.45
N GLY A 46 -8.75 1.96 -5.90
CA GLY A 46 -7.79 0.91 -5.52
C GLY A 46 -7.00 0.38 -6.72
N ALA A 47 -7.66 0.14 -7.85
CA ALA A 47 -7.02 -0.32 -9.07
C ALA A 47 -6.05 0.75 -9.63
N ALA A 48 -6.45 2.01 -9.69
CA ALA A 48 -5.59 3.11 -10.12
C ALA A 48 -4.36 3.27 -9.23
N LEU A 49 -4.54 3.14 -7.90
CA LEU A 49 -3.45 3.21 -6.94
C LEU A 49 -2.43 2.07 -7.14
N HIS A 50 -2.90 0.83 -7.28
CA HIS A 50 -2.02 -0.31 -7.54
C HIS A 50 -1.27 -0.17 -8.87
N LEU A 51 -1.96 0.25 -9.94
CA LEU A 51 -1.31 0.50 -11.24
C LEU A 51 -0.23 1.57 -11.12
N GLY A 52 -0.52 2.70 -10.46
CA GLY A 52 0.45 3.76 -10.22
C GLY A 52 1.66 3.28 -9.42
N LEU A 53 1.44 2.49 -8.36
CA LEU A 53 2.53 1.91 -7.56
C LEU A 53 3.38 0.91 -8.35
N ILE A 54 2.77 0.06 -9.17
CA ILE A 54 3.51 -0.89 -10.00
C ILE A 54 4.38 -0.12 -11.00
N VAL A 55 3.82 0.88 -11.69
CA VAL A 55 4.59 1.73 -12.61
C VAL A 55 5.73 2.43 -11.89
N TRP A 56 5.48 2.98 -10.70
CA TRP A 56 6.52 3.61 -9.88
C TRP A 56 7.64 2.61 -9.52
N LEU A 57 7.28 1.41 -9.07
CA LEU A 57 8.24 0.35 -8.72
C LEU A 57 9.07 -0.15 -9.91
N LEU A 58 8.56 -0.02 -11.14
CA LEU A 58 9.30 -0.37 -12.35
C LEU A 58 10.36 0.67 -12.73
N ILE A 59 10.13 1.95 -12.41
CA ILE A 59 11.02 3.06 -12.77
C ILE A 59 11.97 3.40 -11.62
N TRP A 60 11.51 3.25 -10.39
CA TRP A 60 12.24 3.66 -9.20
C TRP A 60 13.38 2.71 -8.86
N LYS A 61 14.56 3.29 -8.61
CA LYS A 61 15.74 2.55 -8.16
C LYS A 61 15.86 2.64 -6.63
N PRO A 62 15.91 1.51 -5.91
CA PRO A 62 16.03 1.50 -4.46
C PRO A 62 17.30 2.22 -3.98
N ASN A 63 17.15 3.26 -3.16
CA ASN A 63 18.27 3.97 -2.53
C ASN A 63 18.18 3.80 -0.99
N PRO A 64 19.20 3.20 -0.33
CA PRO A 64 19.20 3.00 1.12
C PRO A 64 19.25 4.29 1.95
N GLU A 65 19.69 5.42 1.38
CA GLU A 65 19.75 6.72 2.06
C GLU A 65 18.35 7.32 2.32
N SER A 66 17.32 6.83 1.64
CA SER A 66 15.93 7.27 1.80
C SER A 66 15.02 6.13 2.24
N PRO A 67 15.08 5.70 3.52
CA PRO A 67 14.25 4.62 4.04
C PRO A 67 12.74 4.95 3.96
N THR A 68 12.38 6.23 4.03
CA THR A 68 10.99 6.71 4.03
C THR A 68 10.21 6.25 2.80
N VAL A 69 10.86 6.20 1.63
CA VAL A 69 10.19 5.80 0.38
C VAL A 69 9.67 4.35 0.46
N PHE A 70 10.38 3.47 1.16
CA PHE A 70 9.96 2.08 1.34
C PHE A 70 8.69 1.98 2.20
N PHE A 71 8.58 2.79 3.26
CA PHE A 71 7.39 2.86 4.11
C PHE A 71 6.20 3.48 3.38
N VAL A 72 6.43 4.51 2.57
CA VAL A 72 5.37 5.14 1.76
C VAL A 72 4.83 4.14 0.74
N ILE A 73 5.69 3.45 0.01
CA ILE A 73 5.28 2.42 -0.95
C ILE A 73 4.49 1.31 -0.25
N SER A 74 4.97 0.81 0.90
CA SER A 74 4.27 -0.24 1.64
C SER A 74 2.93 0.22 2.21
N GLY A 75 2.86 1.45 2.71
CA GLY A 75 1.62 2.04 3.21
C GLY A 75 0.59 2.18 2.10
N LEU A 76 0.96 2.76 0.96
CA LEU A 76 0.08 2.86 -0.21
C LEU A 76 -0.35 1.48 -0.71
N TRP A 77 0.54 0.50 -0.72
CA TRP A 77 0.17 -0.88 -1.05
C TRP A 77 -0.90 -1.43 -0.10
N GLY A 78 -0.80 -1.10 1.20
CA GLY A 78 -1.83 -1.42 2.20
C GLY A 78 -3.17 -0.74 1.96
N VAL A 79 -3.19 0.48 1.41
CA VAL A 79 -4.44 1.15 1.00
C VAL A 79 -5.12 0.36 -0.11
N GLY A 80 -4.37 -0.05 -1.14
CA GLY A 80 -4.92 -0.83 -2.25
C GLY A 80 -5.40 -2.22 -1.83
N ASP A 81 -4.64 -2.89 -0.96
CA ASP A 81 -5.00 -4.20 -0.40
C ASP A 81 -6.29 -4.13 0.42
N ALA A 82 -6.45 -3.08 1.24
CA ALA A 82 -7.67 -2.85 2.00
C ALA A 82 -8.89 -2.62 1.12
N VAL A 83 -8.74 -1.93 -0.02
CA VAL A 83 -9.82 -1.82 -1.01
C VAL A 83 -10.21 -3.20 -1.50
N TRP A 84 -9.25 -4.04 -1.90
CA TRP A 84 -9.56 -5.36 -2.44
C TRP A 84 -10.21 -6.27 -1.39
N GLN A 85 -9.68 -6.28 -0.16
CA GLN A 85 -10.21 -7.09 0.95
C GLN A 85 -11.63 -6.69 1.38
N THR A 86 -11.96 -5.40 1.32
CA THR A 86 -13.26 -4.92 1.81
C THR A 86 -14.31 -4.79 0.73
N GLN A 87 -13.90 -4.67 -0.53
CA GLN A 87 -14.79 -4.40 -1.65
C GLN A 87 -14.88 -5.56 -2.65
N VAL A 88 -14.16 -6.67 -2.50
CA VAL A 88 -14.30 -7.87 -3.35
C VAL A 88 -14.91 -9.03 -2.59
#